data_AF-A0A7K3PJF8-F1
#
_entry.id   AF-A0A7K3PJF8-F1
#
_cell.length_a   1.000
_cell.length_b   1.000
_cell.length_c   1.000
_cell.angle_alpha   90.00
_cell.angle_beta   90.00
_cell.angle_gamma   90.00
#
_symmetry.space_group_name_H-M   'P 1'
#
loop_
_entity.id
_entity.type
_entity.pdbx_description
1 polymer ?
#
loop_
_entity_poly.entity_id
_entity_poly.type
_entity_poly.pdbx_seq_one_letter_code
_entity_poly.pdbx_strand_id
1 'polypeptide(L)'
;MTASSEHPPDGWGFLGVGDPLQVVHDEQRGPLAVAGAPAHSGATPVAVYDSRSFVRRVLVRSRFPVHALAFHPRRPLLAVGTGKYDRGYFFEGELLLLHLKSGAVASLIENEFGRQVLGLEWLDERTLRVLMAPPDDWQDEAAHEYGHVAAVDRADWAAVPARSLGGRDLAGPRVHAPRTTPHEAAQRAVATLRSLWPAQRDDSSRDV
;
A
#
# COMPACT_ATOMS: atom_id res chain seq x y z
N MET A 1 -12.50 9.86 -41.40
CA MET A 1 -12.87 9.69 -39.98
C MET A 1 -12.28 8.38 -39.51
N THR A 2 -11.03 8.42 -39.07
CA THR A 2 -10.29 7.26 -38.56
C THR A 2 -10.62 7.09 -37.09
N ALA A 3 -11.17 5.94 -36.72
CA ALA A 3 -11.20 5.47 -35.35
C ALA A 3 -9.77 5.47 -34.83
N SER A 4 -9.47 6.36 -33.87
CA SER A 4 -8.16 6.39 -33.22
C SER A 4 -8.04 5.15 -32.35
N SER A 5 -7.26 4.19 -32.85
CA SER A 5 -6.72 3.01 -32.18
C SER A 5 -6.37 3.32 -30.71
N GLU A 6 -7.05 2.78 -29.69
CA GLU A 6 -7.24 1.38 -29.25
C GLU A 6 -6.07 0.76 -28.47
N HIS A 7 -5.20 1.54 -27.83
CA HIS A 7 -4.18 0.97 -26.94
C HIS A 7 -4.22 1.60 -25.53
N PRO A 8 -4.03 0.82 -24.44
CA PRO A 8 -3.61 1.41 -23.17
C PRO A 8 -2.32 2.23 -23.43
N PRO A 9 -2.07 3.32 -22.69
CA PRO A 9 -0.85 4.10 -22.89
C PRO A 9 0.36 3.15 -22.89
N ASP A 10 1.35 3.42 -23.75
CA ASP A 10 2.55 2.59 -23.96
C ASP A 10 3.32 2.29 -22.65
N GLY A 11 2.96 2.98 -21.55
CA GLY A 11 3.20 2.53 -20.18
C GLY A 11 2.36 3.30 -19.16
N TRP A 12 2.50 2.94 -17.88
CA TRP A 12 1.85 3.61 -16.74
C TRP A 12 2.60 4.85 -16.23
N GLY A 13 3.52 5.39 -17.03
CA GLY A 13 4.40 6.51 -16.64
C GLY A 13 3.64 7.79 -16.28
N PHE A 14 2.45 8.02 -16.84
CA PHE A 14 1.62 9.19 -16.54
C PHE A 14 1.13 9.24 -15.08
N LEU A 15 1.12 8.11 -14.38
CA LEU A 15 0.85 8.06 -12.94
C LEU A 15 1.96 8.81 -12.16
N GLY A 16 3.19 8.81 -12.66
CA GLY A 16 4.31 9.45 -11.97
C GLY A 16 4.77 8.68 -10.72
N VAL A 17 4.45 7.38 -10.64
CA VAL A 17 4.96 6.44 -9.62
C VAL A 17 6.08 5.53 -10.17
N GLY A 18 6.43 5.64 -11.45
CA GLY A 18 7.30 4.66 -12.10
C GLY A 18 6.54 3.35 -12.36
N ASP A 19 7.23 2.21 -12.24
CA ASP A 19 6.62 0.89 -12.43
C ASP A 19 5.64 0.57 -11.29
N PRO A 20 4.35 0.36 -11.57
CA PRO A 20 3.37 0.03 -10.54
C PRO A 20 3.67 -1.34 -9.91
N LEU A 21 3.71 -1.41 -8.59
CA LEU A 21 3.94 -2.65 -7.83
C LEU A 21 2.75 -3.03 -6.93
N GLN A 22 1.96 -2.05 -6.48
CA GLN A 22 0.76 -2.30 -5.69
C GLN A 22 -0.35 -1.37 -6.14
N VAL A 23 -1.56 -1.91 -6.29
CA VAL A 23 -2.74 -1.16 -6.73
C VAL A 23 -3.93 -1.62 -5.89
N VAL A 24 -4.62 -0.68 -5.26
CA VAL A 24 -5.87 -0.95 -4.53
C VAL A 24 -6.89 0.09 -4.95
N HIS A 25 -8.08 -0.38 -5.33
CA HIS A 25 -9.21 0.46 -5.69
C HIS A 25 -10.27 0.37 -4.60
N ASP A 26 -10.76 1.52 -4.17
CA ASP A 26 -11.97 1.60 -3.37
C ASP A 26 -13.15 1.84 -4.30
N GLU A 27 -13.82 0.77 -4.70
CA GLU A 27 -14.94 0.80 -5.63
C GLU A 27 -16.12 1.63 -5.10
N GLN A 28 -16.32 1.64 -3.78
CA GLN A 28 -17.46 2.33 -3.17
C GLN A 28 -17.30 3.85 -3.21
N ARG A 29 -16.07 4.36 -3.03
CA ARG A 29 -15.81 5.80 -2.94
C ARG A 29 -15.05 6.36 -4.13
N GLY A 30 -14.50 5.50 -4.98
CA GLY A 30 -13.78 5.86 -6.21
C GLY A 30 -12.31 6.27 -6.10
N PRO A 31 -11.58 6.28 -4.96
CA PRO A 31 -10.14 6.51 -5.01
C PRO A 31 -9.36 5.24 -5.39
N LEU A 32 -8.29 5.43 -6.15
CA LEU A 32 -7.33 4.40 -6.55
C LEU A 32 -5.97 4.72 -5.93
N ALA A 33 -5.42 3.84 -5.10
CA ALA A 33 -4.06 3.95 -4.59
C ALA A 33 -3.11 3.13 -5.44
N VAL A 34 -1.97 3.72 -5.82
CA VAL A 34 -0.90 3.04 -6.56
C VAL A 34 0.42 3.31 -5.86
N ALA A 35 1.14 2.25 -5.51
CA ALA A 35 2.54 2.33 -5.12
C ALA A 35 3.43 1.81 -6.25
N GLY A 36 4.53 2.51 -6.47
CA GLY A 36 5.48 2.19 -7.53
C GLY A 36 6.74 1.48 -7.04
N ALA A 37 7.67 1.26 -7.96
CA ALA A 37 9.03 0.84 -7.64
C ALA A 37 9.81 1.95 -6.91
N PRO A 38 10.81 1.61 -6.08
CA PRO A 38 11.70 2.60 -5.49
C PRO A 38 12.34 3.48 -6.57
N ALA A 39 12.30 4.80 -6.38
CA ALA A 39 13.03 5.72 -7.24
C ALA A 39 14.55 5.57 -7.01
N HIS A 40 15.35 6.17 -7.88
CA HIS A 40 16.82 6.23 -7.74
C HIS A 40 17.29 6.76 -6.36
N SER A 41 16.47 7.59 -5.69
CA SER A 41 16.71 8.11 -4.35
C SER A 41 16.47 7.08 -3.23
N GLY A 42 16.01 5.87 -3.55
CA GLY A 42 15.63 4.82 -2.60
C GLY A 42 14.22 4.96 -2.04
N ALA A 43 13.56 6.10 -2.21
CA ALA A 43 12.21 6.33 -1.73
C ALA A 43 11.15 5.75 -2.67
N THR A 44 10.11 5.15 -2.12
CA THR A 44 9.04 4.51 -2.88
C THR A 44 7.80 5.41 -2.95
N PRO A 45 7.34 5.79 -4.17
CA PRO A 45 6.19 6.67 -4.32
C PRO A 45 4.88 5.92 -4.05
N VAL A 46 3.96 6.59 -3.34
CA VAL A 46 2.57 6.16 -3.17
C VAL A 46 1.69 7.32 -3.57
N ALA A 47 0.81 7.09 -4.53
CA ALA A 47 -0.09 8.09 -5.03
C ALA A 47 -1.53 7.63 -4.96
N VAL A 48 -2.43 8.58 -4.72
CA VAL A 48 -3.87 8.35 -4.73
C VAL A 48 -4.48 9.19 -5.84
N TYR A 49 -5.26 8.53 -6.68
CA TYR A 49 -5.94 9.10 -7.83
C TYR A 49 -7.44 9.00 -7.63
N ASP A 50 -8.15 9.87 -8.33
CA ASP A 50 -9.51 9.59 -8.69
C ASP A 50 -9.54 8.42 -9.70
N SER A 51 -10.31 7.36 -9.43
CA SER A 51 -10.28 6.16 -10.28
C SER A 51 -10.91 6.36 -11.66
N ARG A 52 -11.76 7.38 -11.82
CA ARG A 52 -12.44 7.66 -13.09
C ARG A 52 -11.62 8.58 -13.97
N SER A 53 -10.98 9.59 -13.40
CA SER A 53 -10.22 10.59 -14.18
C SER A 53 -8.72 10.36 -14.16
N PHE A 54 -8.23 9.46 -13.28
CA PHE A 54 -6.81 9.30 -12.97
C PHE A 54 -6.11 10.60 -12.55
N VAL A 55 -6.88 11.61 -12.11
CA VAL A 55 -6.34 12.85 -11.57
C VAL A 55 -5.74 12.56 -10.20
N ARG A 56 -4.44 12.84 -10.06
CA ARG A 56 -3.69 12.62 -8.83
C ARG A 56 -4.16 13.58 -7.74
N ARG A 57 -4.63 13.04 -6.63
CA ARG A 57 -5.05 13.79 -5.44
C ARG A 57 -3.90 13.95 -4.44
N VAL A 58 -3.13 12.89 -4.24
CA VAL A 58 -2.03 12.85 -3.26
C VAL A 58 -0.84 12.11 -3.84
N LEU A 59 0.38 12.55 -3.50
CA LEU A 59 1.63 11.82 -3.72
C LEU A 59 2.50 11.92 -2.47
N VAL A 60 2.89 10.79 -1.92
CA VAL A 60 3.83 10.70 -0.80
C VAL A 60 4.99 9.77 -1.14
N ARG A 61 6.07 9.90 -0.39
CA ARG A 61 7.25 9.05 -0.53
C ARG A 61 7.49 8.32 0.77
N SER A 62 7.53 7.01 0.69
CA SER A 62 7.90 6.13 1.80
C SER A 62 9.40 5.84 1.77
N ARG A 63 9.99 5.58 2.94
CA ARG A 63 11.43 5.25 3.07
C ARG A 63 11.74 3.85 2.53
N PHE A 64 10.75 2.96 2.55
CA PHE A 64 10.91 1.56 2.21
C PHE A 64 9.97 1.14 1.08
N PRO A 65 10.27 0.03 0.37
CA PRO A 65 9.33 -0.58 -0.57
C PRO A 65 7.97 -0.85 0.06
N VAL A 66 6.91 -0.63 -0.72
CA VAL A 66 5.52 -0.81 -0.29
C VAL A 66 5.07 -2.23 -0.62
N HIS A 67 4.53 -2.92 0.39
CA HIS A 67 4.00 -4.29 0.24
C HIS A 67 2.49 -4.36 0.36
N ALA A 68 1.87 -3.39 1.04
CA ALA A 68 0.43 -3.40 1.31
C ALA A 68 -0.18 -2.00 1.30
N LEU A 69 -1.41 -1.91 0.82
CA LEU A 69 -2.24 -0.71 0.80
C LEU A 69 -3.65 -1.11 1.26
N ALA A 70 -4.29 -0.30 2.12
CA ALA A 70 -5.65 -0.57 2.55
C ALA A 70 -6.43 0.72 2.85
N PHE A 71 -7.46 1.01 2.06
CA PHE A 71 -8.36 2.14 2.34
C PHE A 71 -9.25 1.83 3.55
N HIS A 72 -9.30 2.75 4.50
CA HIS A 72 -10.17 2.61 5.67
C HIS A 72 -11.63 2.65 5.23
N PRO A 73 -12.53 1.71 5.64
CA PRO A 73 -13.84 1.52 5.03
C PRO A 73 -14.76 2.76 5.02
N ARG A 74 -14.70 3.62 6.04
CA ARG A 74 -15.56 4.83 6.10
C ARG A 74 -14.85 6.17 6.14
N ARG A 75 -13.58 6.23 6.52
CA ARG A 75 -12.81 7.48 6.61
C ARG A 75 -11.90 7.66 5.40
N PRO A 76 -11.57 8.90 5.00
CA PRO A 76 -10.65 9.18 3.91
C PRO A 76 -9.20 8.96 4.34
N LEU A 77 -8.87 7.72 4.70
CA LEU A 77 -7.56 7.28 5.18
C LEU A 77 -7.06 6.11 4.35
N LEU A 78 -5.75 6.05 4.16
CA LEU A 78 -5.05 4.93 3.54
C LEU A 78 -3.96 4.43 4.48
N ALA A 79 -4.04 3.17 4.89
CA ALA A 79 -2.94 2.49 5.54
C ALA A 79 -1.95 1.99 4.48
N VAL A 80 -0.65 2.19 4.72
CA VAL A 80 0.44 1.80 3.82
C VAL A 80 1.45 0.99 4.62
N GLY A 81 1.64 -0.26 4.22
CA GLY A 81 2.60 -1.17 4.81
C GLY A 81 3.88 -1.21 3.99
N THR A 82 5.00 -0.91 4.62
CA THR A 82 6.31 -0.83 3.96
C THR A 82 7.36 -1.65 4.69
N GLY A 83 8.47 -1.93 4.01
CA GLY A 83 9.67 -2.44 4.66
C GLY A 83 10.61 -3.20 3.75
N LYS A 84 11.71 -3.66 4.32
CA LYS A 84 12.69 -4.54 3.67
C LYS A 84 13.51 -5.27 4.72
N TYR A 85 14.11 -6.37 4.31
CA TYR A 85 15.20 -6.98 5.07
C TYR A 85 16.49 -6.16 4.88
N ASP A 86 17.19 -5.88 5.97
CA ASP A 86 18.43 -5.09 5.99
C ASP A 86 19.63 -5.82 5.37
N ARG A 87 19.49 -7.13 5.08
CA ARG A 87 20.54 -8.06 4.62
C ARG A 87 21.56 -8.45 5.69
N GLY A 88 21.29 -8.08 6.94
CA GLY A 88 22.02 -8.51 8.12
C GLY A 88 21.16 -9.47 8.90
N TYR A 89 20.22 -8.94 9.67
CA TYR A 89 19.30 -9.74 10.48
C TYR A 89 17.90 -9.14 10.61
N PHE A 90 17.73 -7.83 10.46
CA PHE A 90 16.47 -7.15 10.80
C PHE A 90 15.52 -6.97 9.61
N PHE A 91 14.22 -7.10 9.89
CA PHE A 91 13.16 -6.71 8.97
C PHE A 91 12.63 -5.32 9.33
N GLU A 92 13.20 -4.28 8.71
CA GLU A 92 12.82 -2.89 8.93
C GLU A 92 11.58 -2.49 8.13
N GLY A 93 10.83 -1.50 8.61
CA GLY A 93 9.71 -0.96 7.85
C GLY A 93 8.80 -0.04 8.61
N GLU A 94 7.76 0.46 7.94
CA GLU A 94 6.82 1.42 8.50
C GLU A 94 5.37 0.96 8.27
N LEU A 95 4.52 1.25 9.24
CA LEU A 95 3.08 1.33 9.02
C LEU A 95 2.72 2.81 8.95
N LEU A 96 2.47 3.31 7.74
CA LEU A 96 2.08 4.70 7.52
C LEU A 96 0.55 4.82 7.47
N LEU A 97 0.03 5.88 8.05
CA LEU A 97 -1.36 6.30 7.89
C LEU A 97 -1.40 7.62 7.13
N LEU A 98 -1.94 7.58 5.92
CA LEU A 98 -2.11 8.74 5.06
C LEU A 98 -3.53 9.30 5.17
N HIS A 99 -3.64 10.58 5.50
CA HIS A 99 -4.88 11.34 5.47
C HIS A 99 -5.12 11.91 4.07
N LEU A 100 -6.12 11.38 3.36
CA LEU A 100 -6.31 11.70 1.93
C LEU A 100 -6.77 13.14 1.69
N LYS A 101 -7.43 13.77 2.66
CA LYS A 101 -7.89 15.16 2.55
C LYS A 101 -6.78 16.18 2.79
N SER A 102 -5.93 15.95 3.79
CA SER A 102 -4.87 16.89 4.17
C SER A 102 -3.52 16.56 3.55
N GLY A 103 -3.33 15.34 3.04
CA GLY A 103 -2.04 14.82 2.61
C GLY A 103 -1.09 14.48 3.77
N ALA A 104 -1.52 14.63 5.03
CA ALA A 104 -0.69 14.35 6.20
C ALA A 104 -0.40 12.86 6.33
N VAL A 105 0.84 12.52 6.71
CA VAL A 105 1.29 11.14 6.92
C VAL A 105 1.83 11.00 8.33
N ALA A 106 1.40 9.94 9.03
CA ALA A 106 1.94 9.53 10.31
C ALA A 106 2.54 8.12 10.21
N SER A 107 3.78 7.94 10.67
CA SER A 107 4.34 6.61 10.92
C SER A 107 3.89 6.13 12.29
N LEU A 108 3.25 4.96 12.35
CA LEU A 108 2.53 4.51 13.53
C LEU A 108 3.37 3.64 14.47
N ILE A 109 4.42 2.99 13.97
CA ILE A 109 5.26 2.09 14.78
C ILE A 109 6.16 2.92 15.70
N GLU A 110 6.23 2.55 16.98
CA GLU A 110 6.95 3.30 18.01
C GLU A 110 8.46 3.48 17.71
N ASN A 111 9.09 2.42 17.19
CA ASN A 111 10.53 2.34 16.97
C ASN A 111 10.93 2.95 15.62
N GLU A 112 12.08 3.63 15.58
CA GLU A 112 12.58 4.30 14.37
C GLU A 112 12.91 3.33 13.22
N PHE A 113 13.46 2.16 13.55
CA PHE A 113 13.70 1.08 12.58
C PHE A 113 12.39 0.37 12.17
N GLY A 114 11.36 0.53 13.00
CA GLY A 114 10.04 -0.06 12.84
C GLY A 114 10.09 -1.57 12.66
N ARG A 115 9.26 -2.09 11.76
CA ARG A 115 9.19 -3.52 11.43
C ARG A 115 8.48 -3.68 10.08
N GLN A 116 8.98 -4.56 9.21
CA GLN A 116 8.40 -4.74 7.88
C GLN A 116 6.93 -5.17 7.97
N VAL A 117 6.06 -4.41 7.28
CA VAL A 117 4.63 -4.72 7.12
C VAL A 117 4.43 -5.39 5.77
N LEU A 118 3.90 -6.61 5.77
CA LEU A 118 3.71 -7.45 4.59
C LEU A 118 2.27 -7.43 4.06
N GLY A 119 1.29 -7.17 4.93
CA GLY A 119 -0.13 -7.23 4.57
C GLY A 119 -0.99 -6.35 5.48
N LEU A 120 -2.06 -5.80 4.92
CA LEU A 120 -3.00 -4.92 5.60
C LEU A 120 -4.44 -5.23 5.18
N GLU A 121 -5.34 -5.25 6.15
CA GLU A 121 -6.77 -5.38 5.90
C GLU A 121 -7.59 -4.73 7.00
N TRP A 122 -8.54 -3.89 6.62
CA TRP A 122 -9.54 -3.38 7.55
C TRP A 122 -10.61 -4.45 7.74
N LEU A 123 -10.72 -5.00 8.95
CA LEU A 123 -11.77 -5.96 9.28
C LEU A 123 -13.11 -5.24 9.52
N ASP A 124 -13.02 -4.01 10.03
CA ASP A 124 -14.14 -3.10 10.26
C ASP A 124 -13.63 -1.65 10.33
N GLU A 125 -14.45 -0.72 10.83
CA GLU A 125 -14.12 0.71 10.94
C GLU A 125 -13.05 1.04 12.01
N ARG A 126 -12.72 0.09 12.87
CA ARG A 126 -11.85 0.26 14.02
C ARG A 126 -10.70 -0.74 14.04
N THR A 127 -10.86 -1.90 13.41
CA THR A 127 -9.89 -2.99 13.49
C THR A 127 -9.10 -3.09 12.20
N LEU A 128 -7.80 -2.80 12.29
CA LEU A 128 -6.83 -3.03 11.23
C LEU A 128 -6.05 -4.32 11.51
N ARG A 129 -6.22 -5.32 10.65
CA ARG A 129 -5.37 -6.51 10.62
C ARG A 129 -4.07 -6.17 9.92
N VAL A 130 -2.95 -6.46 10.58
CA VAL A 130 -1.60 -6.20 10.11
C VAL A 130 -0.82 -7.52 10.10
N LEU A 131 -0.24 -7.86 8.96
CA LEU A 131 0.72 -8.96 8.84
C LEU A 131 2.13 -8.36 8.85
N MET A 132 2.89 -8.67 9.90
CA MET A 132 4.28 -8.21 10.08
C MET A 132 5.27 -9.32 9.70
N ALA A 133 6.43 -8.98 9.17
CA ALA A 133 7.59 -9.90 9.17
C ALA A 133 8.02 -10.21 10.61
N PRO A 134 8.81 -11.25 10.91
CA PRO A 134 9.53 -11.37 12.19
C PRO A 134 10.36 -10.10 12.50
N PRO A 135 10.74 -9.83 13.76
CA PRO A 135 11.62 -8.70 14.06
C PRO A 135 13.00 -8.87 13.40
N ASP A 136 13.52 -10.09 13.43
CA ASP A 136 14.79 -10.49 12.83
C ASP A 136 14.75 -11.98 12.41
N ASP A 137 15.81 -12.46 11.77
CA ASP A 137 16.03 -13.87 11.44
C ASP A 137 17.14 -14.53 12.26
N TRP A 138 17.55 -13.91 13.38
CA TRP A 138 18.58 -14.45 14.24
C TRP A 138 18.11 -15.76 14.89
N GLN A 139 18.82 -16.86 14.62
CA GLN A 139 18.46 -18.22 15.05
C GLN A 139 17.11 -18.72 14.51
N ASP A 140 16.57 -18.07 13.46
CA ASP A 140 15.32 -18.45 12.81
C ASP A 140 15.50 -18.45 11.29
N GLU A 141 16.08 -19.53 10.77
CA GLU A 141 16.33 -19.71 9.33
C GLU A 141 15.05 -19.63 8.49
N ALA A 142 13.90 -19.93 9.10
CA ALA A 142 12.60 -19.89 8.44
C ALA A 142 11.93 -18.50 8.51
N ALA A 143 12.54 -17.47 9.12
CA ALA A 143 11.91 -16.15 9.28
C ALA A 143 11.42 -15.50 7.97
N HIS A 144 12.06 -15.84 6.85
CA HIS A 144 11.69 -15.38 5.50
C HIS A 144 10.43 -16.04 4.91
N GLU A 145 9.91 -17.08 5.56
CA GLU A 145 8.69 -17.80 5.12
C GLU A 145 7.47 -17.49 6.01
N TYR A 146 7.68 -16.80 7.13
CA TYR A 146 6.64 -16.55 8.12
C TYR A 146 6.46 -15.05 8.39
N GLY A 147 5.36 -14.75 9.08
CA GLY A 147 5.03 -13.44 9.61
C GLY A 147 4.14 -13.57 10.85
N HIS A 148 3.71 -12.45 11.41
CA HIS A 148 2.86 -12.38 12.59
C HIS A 148 1.63 -11.54 12.30
N VAL A 149 0.45 -12.08 12.60
CA VAL A 149 -0.83 -11.39 12.36
C VAL A 149 -1.31 -10.73 13.64
N ALA A 150 -1.37 -9.41 13.66
CA ALA A 150 -1.96 -8.64 14.74
C ALA A 150 -3.27 -7.97 14.28
N ALA A 151 -4.21 -7.78 15.20
CA ALA A 151 -5.42 -7.00 14.98
C ALA A 151 -5.39 -5.79 15.90
N VAL A 152 -5.21 -4.61 15.32
CA VAL A 152 -5.08 -3.35 16.05
C VAL A 152 -6.45 -2.66 16.06
N ASP A 153 -7.05 -2.51 17.23
CA ASP A 153 -8.29 -1.74 17.41
C ASP A 153 -7.97 -0.30 17.81
N ARG A 154 -8.57 0.67 17.11
CA ARG A 154 -8.58 2.08 17.52
C ARG A 154 -9.98 2.65 17.32
N ALA A 155 -10.49 3.35 18.33
CA ALA A 155 -11.82 3.99 18.25
C ALA A 155 -11.88 5.08 17.18
N ASP A 156 -10.77 5.81 16.99
CA ASP A 156 -10.65 6.83 15.95
C ASP A 156 -9.29 6.76 15.27
N TRP A 157 -9.26 6.15 14.09
CA TRP A 157 -8.06 6.08 13.26
C TRP A 157 -7.56 7.43 12.75
N ALA A 158 -8.43 8.43 12.60
CA ALA A 158 -8.00 9.77 12.19
C ALA A 158 -7.32 10.57 13.30
N ALA A 159 -7.36 10.09 14.56
CA ALA A 159 -6.73 10.74 15.71
C ALA A 159 -5.55 9.93 16.28
N VAL A 160 -5.14 8.84 15.62
CA VAL A 160 -4.04 7.99 16.10
C VAL A 160 -2.72 8.78 16.03
N PRO A 161 -2.03 8.96 17.17
CA PRO A 161 -0.74 9.64 17.16
C PRO A 161 0.32 8.86 16.40
N ALA A 162 1.28 9.57 15.81
CA ALA A 162 2.49 8.94 15.31
C ALA A 162 3.19 8.16 16.44
N ARG A 163 3.86 7.06 16.08
CA ARG A 163 4.66 6.24 17.00
C ARG A 163 3.88 5.69 18.20
N SER A 164 2.59 5.41 18.03
CA SER A 164 1.70 4.94 19.10
C SER A 164 1.44 3.43 19.12
N LEU A 165 1.93 2.69 18.12
CA LEU A 165 1.81 1.23 18.07
C LEU A 165 3.11 0.59 18.55
N GLY A 166 3.03 -0.11 19.67
CA GLY A 166 4.17 -0.78 20.26
C GLY A 166 4.22 -2.27 19.95
N GLY A 167 5.27 -2.92 20.45
CA GLY A 167 5.47 -4.37 20.28
C GLY A 167 4.27 -5.22 20.72
N ARG A 168 3.50 -4.78 21.74
CA ARG A 168 2.28 -5.48 22.18
C ARG A 168 1.12 -5.35 21.19
N ASP A 169 0.93 -4.19 20.57
CA ASP A 169 -0.12 -3.99 19.56
C ASP A 169 0.13 -4.82 18.30
N LEU A 170 1.40 -5.04 17.98
CA LEU A 170 1.87 -5.75 16.79
C LEU A 170 2.34 -7.18 17.11
N ALA A 171 2.06 -7.65 18.31
CA ALA A 171 2.24 -9.04 18.69
C ALA A 171 1.09 -9.87 18.12
N GLY A 172 1.41 -11.05 17.61
CA GLY A 172 0.42 -11.91 16.97
C GLY A 172 0.95 -13.31 16.73
N PRO A 173 0.06 -14.31 16.52
CA PRO A 173 0.48 -15.65 16.16
C PRO A 173 1.32 -15.64 14.88
N ARG A 174 2.33 -16.51 14.86
CA ARG A 174 3.15 -16.76 13.69
C ARG A 174 2.31 -17.51 12.64
N VAL A 175 2.37 -17.07 11.39
CA VAL A 175 1.68 -17.67 10.25
C VAL A 175 2.64 -17.79 9.06
N HIS A 176 2.41 -18.78 8.20
CA HIS A 176 3.12 -18.85 6.92
C HIS A 176 2.72 -17.66 6.04
N ALA A 177 3.71 -16.95 5.51
CA ALA A 177 3.56 -15.67 4.81
C ALA A 177 4.61 -15.52 3.70
N PRO A 178 4.47 -16.24 2.59
CA PRO A 178 5.42 -16.16 1.49
C PRO A 178 5.40 -14.75 0.88
N ARG A 179 6.59 -14.18 0.69
CA ARG A 179 6.77 -12.84 0.13
C ARG A 179 6.56 -12.90 -1.38
N THR A 180 5.70 -12.03 -1.92
CA THR A 180 5.53 -11.92 -3.39
C THR A 180 6.79 -11.34 -4.01
N THR A 181 7.21 -11.88 -5.15
CA THR A 181 8.31 -11.29 -5.92
C THR A 181 7.91 -9.95 -6.55
N PRO A 182 8.85 -9.01 -6.79
CA PRO A 182 8.54 -7.75 -7.46
C PRO A 182 7.91 -7.93 -8.85
N HIS A 183 8.30 -8.99 -9.57
CA HIS A 183 7.76 -9.30 -10.89
C HIS A 183 6.28 -9.68 -10.84
N GLU A 184 5.90 -10.60 -9.94
CA GLU A 184 4.49 -10.99 -9.75
C GLU A 184 3.66 -9.81 -9.23
N ALA A 185 4.21 -8.98 -8.35
CA ALA A 185 3.56 -7.76 -7.87
C ALA A 185 3.25 -6.79 -9.02
N ALA A 186 4.24 -6.53 -9.90
CA ALA A 186 4.07 -5.67 -11.07
C ALA A 186 3.00 -6.21 -12.04
N GLN A 187 3.02 -7.53 -12.32
CA GLN A 187 2.02 -8.15 -13.19
C GLN A 187 0.60 -7.97 -12.65
N ARG A 188 0.38 -8.21 -11.35
CA ARG A 188 -0.93 -8.03 -10.70
C ARG A 188 -1.37 -6.57 -10.70
N ALA A 189 -0.46 -5.65 -10.40
CA ALA A 189 -0.73 -4.21 -10.42
C ALA A 189 -1.15 -3.74 -11.81
N VAL A 190 -0.40 -4.12 -12.85
CA VAL A 190 -0.73 -3.78 -14.25
C VAL A 190 -2.04 -4.41 -14.68
N ALA A 191 -2.32 -5.66 -14.31
CA ALA A 191 -3.60 -6.31 -14.62
C ALA A 191 -4.78 -5.55 -13.99
N THR A 192 -4.64 -5.10 -12.75
CA THR A 192 -5.66 -4.30 -12.04
C THR A 192 -5.87 -2.94 -12.70
N LEU A 193 -4.80 -2.23 -13.06
CA LEU A 193 -4.93 -0.94 -13.76
C LEU A 193 -5.60 -1.10 -15.14
N ARG A 194 -5.27 -2.19 -15.85
CA ARG A 194 -5.91 -2.53 -17.13
C ARG A 194 -7.40 -2.84 -17.01
N SER A 195 -7.87 -3.42 -15.91
CA SER A 195 -9.32 -3.68 -15.75
C SER A 195 -10.10 -2.40 -15.46
N LEU A 196 -9.48 -1.41 -14.81
CA LEU A 196 -10.12 -0.12 -14.48
C LEU A 196 -10.16 0.85 -15.66
N TRP A 197 -9.22 0.72 -16.60
CA TRP A 197 -9.08 1.65 -17.73
C TRP A 197 -10.27 1.65 -18.73
N PRO A 198 -10.82 0.50 -19.16
CA PRO A 198 -11.98 0.47 -20.06
C PRO A 198 -13.26 1.02 -19.41
N ALA A 199 -13.47 0.79 -18.11
CA ALA A 199 -14.66 1.26 -17.38
C ALA A 199 -14.81 2.79 -17.38
N GLN A 200 -13.70 3.52 -17.51
CA GLN A 200 -13.67 4.96 -17.68
C GLN A 200 -14.24 5.44 -19.02
N ARG A 201 -14.06 4.64 -20.09
CA ARG A 201 -14.45 5.03 -21.46
C ARG A 201 -15.94 4.87 -21.70
N ASP A 202 -16.55 3.82 -21.14
CA ASP A 202 -17.99 3.60 -21.27
C ASP A 202 -18.83 4.67 -20.56
N ASP A 203 -18.32 5.26 -19.47
CA ASP A 203 -18.95 6.37 -18.76
C ASP A 203 -18.81 7.69 -19.56
N SER A 204 -17.64 7.91 -20.17
CA SER A 204 -17.37 9.12 -20.97
C SER A 204 -18.13 9.17 -22.30
N SER A 205 -18.61 8.03 -22.81
CA SER A 205 -19.42 7.94 -24.03
C SER A 205 -20.93 8.03 -23.80
N ARG A 206 -21.39 8.07 -22.54
CA ARG A 206 -22.81 8.23 -22.20
C ARG A 206 -23.23 9.67 -21.91
N ASP A 207 -22.26 10.59 -21.82
CA ASP A 207 -22.47 12.03 -21.59
C ASP A 207 -22.43 12.88 -22.87
N VAL A 208 -22.73 12.30 -24.04
CA VAL A 208 -22.81 13.01 -25.34
C VAL A 208 -24.17 12.85 -26.01
#